data_AF-A0A9W8RMP2-F1
#
_entry.id   AF-A0A9W8RMP2-F1
#
_cell.length_a   1.000
_cell.length_b   1.000
_cell.length_c   1.000
_cell.angle_alpha   90.00
_cell.angle_beta   90.00
_cell.angle_gamma   90.00
#
_symmetry.space_group_name_H-M   'P 1'
#
loop_
_entity.id
_entity.type
_entity.pdbx_description
1 polymer ?
#
loop_
_entity_poly.entity_id
_entity_poly.type
_entity_poly.pdbx_seq_one_letter_code
_entity_poly.pdbx_strand_id
1 'polypeptide(L)'
;MAAPSPPSKAWDHQVDDRVNHIVEKLDENPEFAKKNVPGLKDLLSDFASPNVTVSGVEFHRRLLQVFKGSETDGTYSQMLSQYTPEEQDQIEKFVSGANPEELGKNFTLGPSLGCREELCKLQQADSIFQITSHSGFQDITPAGQSTMPLDGISNLMSFSVAKTAQAVDDWFDNAINKLADFLDDRKPDY
;
A
#
# COMPACT_ATOMS: atom_id res chain seq x y z
N MET A 1 22.21 -16.18 -28.69
CA MET A 1 21.01 -16.58 -27.92
C MET A 1 21.42 -16.59 -26.45
N ALA A 2 20.80 -15.74 -25.62
CA ALA A 2 21.10 -15.73 -24.19
C ALA A 2 20.48 -16.98 -23.53
N ALA A 3 21.22 -17.63 -22.64
CA ALA A 3 20.69 -18.76 -21.88
C ALA A 3 19.57 -18.27 -20.94
N PRO A 4 18.50 -19.07 -20.73
CA PRO A 4 17.46 -18.72 -19.78
C PRO A 4 18.07 -18.61 -18.37
N SER A 5 17.74 -17.53 -17.66
CA SER A 5 18.10 -17.33 -16.27
C SER A 5 17.57 -18.49 -15.43
N PRO A 6 18.33 -18.98 -14.44
CA PRO A 6 17.85 -20.03 -13.55
C PRO A 6 16.59 -19.55 -12.80
N PRO A 7 15.62 -20.44 -12.54
CA PRO A 7 14.40 -20.08 -11.82
C PRO A 7 14.74 -19.53 -10.43
N SER A 8 14.03 -18.49 -10.03
CA SER A 8 14.23 -17.81 -8.75
C SER A 8 14.05 -18.80 -7.59
N LYS A 9 15.13 -19.02 -6.83
CA LYS A 9 15.16 -19.87 -5.63
C LYS A 9 14.43 -19.23 -4.44
N ALA A 10 13.88 -18.02 -4.59
CA ALA A 10 13.27 -17.26 -3.50
C ALA A 10 12.03 -17.93 -2.89
N TRP A 11 11.45 -18.94 -3.53
CA TRP A 11 10.29 -19.68 -3.04
C TRP A 11 10.64 -21.02 -2.37
N ASP A 12 11.89 -21.48 -2.51
CA ASP A 12 12.37 -22.73 -1.93
C ASP A 12 12.89 -22.57 -0.49
N HIS A 13 13.04 -21.34 -0.03
CA HIS A 13 13.53 -21.00 1.31
C HIS A 13 12.38 -20.75 2.29
N GLN A 14 12.56 -21.16 3.55
CA GLN A 14 11.62 -20.82 4.62
C GLN A 14 11.51 -19.29 4.75
N VAL A 15 10.37 -18.79 5.24
CA VAL A 15 10.16 -17.35 5.45
C VAL A 15 11.26 -16.78 6.34
N ASP A 16 11.58 -17.46 7.44
CA ASP A 16 12.58 -17.02 8.41
C ASP A 16 13.98 -16.92 7.78
N ASP A 17 14.36 -17.88 6.92
CA ASP A 17 15.64 -17.85 6.21
C ASP A 17 15.75 -16.61 5.30
N ARG A 18 14.65 -16.25 4.64
CA ARG A 18 14.60 -15.07 3.76
C ARG A 18 14.68 -13.78 4.57
N VAL A 19 13.95 -13.71 5.69
CA VAL A 19 14.00 -12.56 6.59
C VAL A 19 15.42 -12.38 7.15
N ASN A 20 16.05 -13.45 7.62
CA ASN A 20 17.43 -13.42 8.12
C ASN A 20 18.42 -12.98 7.05
N HIS A 21 18.23 -13.42 5.80
CA HIS A 21 19.07 -12.98 4.68
C HIS A 21 18.93 -11.48 4.39
N ILE A 22 17.70 -10.94 4.45
CA ILE A 22 17.48 -9.49 4.29
C ILE A 22 18.16 -8.73 5.44
N VAL A 23 18.04 -9.21 6.68
CA VAL A 23 18.70 -8.59 7.84
C VAL A 23 20.22 -8.56 7.66
N GLU A 24 20.83 -9.67 7.25
CA GLU A 24 22.27 -9.75 6.95
C GLU A 24 22.67 -8.72 5.87
N LYS A 25 21.88 -8.61 4.80
CA LYS A 25 22.16 -7.67 3.70
C LYS A 25 22.01 -6.20 4.10
N LEU A 26 21.10 -5.89 5.00
CA LEU A 26 20.97 -4.55 5.59
C LEU A 26 22.16 -4.23 6.50
N ASP A 27 22.72 -5.23 7.20
CA ASP A 27 23.93 -5.07 8.00
C ASP A 27 25.18 -4.85 7.16
N GLU A 28 25.30 -5.53 6.01
CA GLU A 28 26.37 -5.31 5.04
C GLU A 28 26.32 -3.89 4.43
N ASN A 29 25.15 -3.24 4.41
CA ASN A 29 24.91 -1.96 3.75
C ASN A 29 24.28 -0.90 4.68
N PRO A 30 24.99 -0.43 5.72
CA PRO A 30 24.42 0.45 6.75
C PRO A 30 23.96 1.81 6.22
N GLU A 31 24.66 2.36 5.22
CA GLU A 31 24.26 3.62 4.58
C GLU A 31 22.93 3.48 3.82
N PHE A 32 22.74 2.36 3.12
CA PHE A 32 21.47 2.06 2.46
C PHE A 32 20.36 1.91 3.49
N ALA A 33 20.58 1.10 4.54
CA ALA A 33 19.60 0.84 5.59
C ALA A 33 19.16 2.13 6.29
N LYS A 34 20.11 3.00 6.64
CA LYS A 34 19.83 4.28 7.31
C LYS A 34 19.04 5.25 6.44
N LYS A 35 19.33 5.30 5.14
CA LYS A 35 18.75 6.28 4.22
C LYS A 35 17.43 5.84 3.59
N ASN A 36 17.34 4.58 3.16
CA ASN A 36 16.25 4.09 2.32
C ASN A 36 15.19 3.34 3.12
N VAL A 37 15.57 2.66 4.20
CA VAL A 37 14.67 1.79 4.98
C VAL A 37 14.98 1.87 6.48
N PRO A 38 14.96 3.07 7.09
CA PRO A 38 15.36 3.25 8.48
C PRO A 38 14.47 2.44 9.43
N GLY A 39 15.09 1.59 10.24
CA GLY A 39 14.38 0.74 11.21
C GLY A 39 13.86 -0.60 10.67
N LEU A 40 14.02 -0.88 9.36
CA LEU A 40 13.57 -2.14 8.77
C LEU A 40 14.33 -3.34 9.33
N LYS A 41 15.64 -3.20 9.54
CA LYS A 41 16.47 -4.24 10.13
C LYS A 41 15.94 -4.67 11.50
N ASP A 42 15.68 -3.70 12.37
CA ASP A 42 15.20 -3.96 13.73
C ASP A 42 13.82 -4.62 13.70
N LEU A 43 12.94 -4.15 12.81
CA LEU A 43 11.61 -4.75 12.60
C LEU A 43 11.70 -6.22 12.18
N LEU A 44 12.55 -6.53 11.20
CA LEU A 44 12.72 -7.88 10.69
C LEU A 44 13.44 -8.80 11.70
N SER A 45 14.39 -8.26 12.45
CA SER A 45 15.09 -9.00 13.51
C SER A 45 14.15 -9.37 14.64
N ASP A 46 13.27 -8.46 15.05
CA ASP A 46 12.23 -8.73 16.04
C ASP A 46 11.19 -9.73 15.53
N PHE A 47 10.84 -9.67 14.24
CA PHE A 47 9.93 -10.63 13.61
C PHE A 47 10.49 -12.06 13.56
N ALA A 48 11.78 -12.21 13.24
CA ALA A 48 12.45 -13.51 13.18
C ALA A 48 12.84 -14.06 14.57
N SER A 49 12.80 -13.23 15.61
CA SER A 49 13.20 -13.63 16.96
C SER A 49 12.11 -14.43 17.66
N PRO A 50 12.37 -15.67 18.10
CA PRO A 50 11.39 -16.48 18.83
C PRO A 50 11.09 -15.91 20.24
N ASN A 51 11.90 -14.96 20.71
CA ASN A 51 11.79 -14.37 22.05
C ASN A 51 11.02 -13.05 22.05
N VAL A 52 10.64 -12.53 20.88
CA VAL A 52 9.94 -11.24 20.76
C VAL A 52 8.57 -11.51 20.17
N THR A 53 7.52 -11.10 20.89
CA THR A 53 6.14 -11.16 20.39
C THR A 53 5.76 -9.79 19.85
N VAL A 54 5.84 -9.62 18.53
CA VAL A 54 5.37 -8.40 17.86
C VAL A 54 3.91 -8.61 17.46
N SER A 55 3.01 -7.79 18.01
CA SER A 55 1.60 -7.81 17.56
C SER A 55 1.50 -7.38 16.10
N GLY A 56 0.50 -7.88 15.36
CA GLY A 56 0.28 -7.46 13.98
C GLY A 56 0.14 -5.94 13.84
N VAL A 57 -0.56 -5.29 14.76
CA VAL A 57 -0.72 -3.83 14.77
C VAL A 57 0.63 -3.12 14.89
N GLU A 58 1.47 -3.57 15.82
CA GLU A 58 2.79 -2.98 16.04
C GLU A 58 3.73 -3.20 14.86
N PHE A 59 3.65 -4.38 14.23
CA PHE A 59 4.40 -4.67 13.01
C PHE A 59 4.03 -3.70 11.88
N HIS A 60 2.74 -3.53 11.59
CA HIS A 60 2.29 -2.62 10.54
C HIS A 60 2.65 -1.16 10.85
N ARG A 61 2.52 -0.73 12.11
CA ARG A 61 2.93 0.61 12.54
C ARG A 61 4.41 0.86 12.27
N ARG A 62 5.28 -0.04 12.72
CA ARG A 62 6.73 0.06 12.51
C ARG A 62 7.08 0.01 11.02
N LEU A 63 6.42 -0.84 10.25
CA LEU A 63 6.61 -0.90 8.80
C LEU A 63 6.25 0.43 8.12
N LEU A 64 5.13 1.06 8.50
CA LEU A 64 4.78 2.38 7.98
C LEU A 64 5.78 3.46 8.41
N GLN A 65 6.35 3.37 9.62
CA GLN A 65 7.42 4.27 10.06
C GLN A 65 8.68 4.13 9.21
N VAL A 66 9.05 2.91 8.80
CA VAL A 66 10.17 2.67 7.87
C VAL A 66 9.96 3.46 6.58
N PHE A 67 8.79 3.32 5.96
CA PHE A 67 8.49 4.01 4.70
C PHE A 67 8.35 5.52 4.87
N LYS A 68 7.75 5.98 5.99
CA LYS A 68 7.64 7.41 6.31
C LYS A 68 9.01 8.06 6.53
N GLY A 69 9.95 7.33 7.13
CA GLY A 69 11.30 7.81 7.43
C GLY A 69 12.27 7.73 6.26
N SER A 70 11.92 7.05 5.18
CA SER A 70 12.78 6.90 4.00
C SER A 70 13.00 8.23 3.29
N GLU A 71 14.26 8.56 2.97
CA GLU A 71 14.60 9.76 2.20
C GLU A 71 14.39 9.59 0.69
N THR A 72 14.40 8.34 0.22
CA THR A 72 14.37 8.00 -1.21
C THR A 72 13.02 7.42 -1.63
N ASP A 73 12.25 6.90 -0.68
CA ASP A 73 10.95 6.31 -0.93
C ASP A 73 9.82 7.32 -0.65
N GLY A 74 9.24 7.85 -1.71
CA GLY A 74 8.06 8.71 -1.66
C GLY A 74 6.74 7.95 -1.52
N THR A 75 6.74 6.62 -1.42
CA THR A 75 5.52 5.80 -1.47
C THR A 75 4.57 6.16 -0.33
N TYR A 76 5.07 6.36 0.89
CA TYR A 76 4.23 6.71 2.03
C TYR A 76 3.50 8.05 1.80
N SER A 77 4.23 9.09 1.41
CA SER A 77 3.63 10.42 1.16
C SER A 77 2.71 10.42 -0.06
N GLN A 78 3.08 9.69 -1.12
CA GLN A 78 2.24 9.52 -2.29
C GLN A 78 0.93 8.79 -1.95
N MET A 79 0.97 7.68 -1.22
CA MET A 79 -0.24 6.98 -0.77
C MET A 79 -1.07 7.87 0.14
N LEU A 80 -0.45 8.54 1.11
CA LEU A 80 -1.13 9.42 2.05
C LEU A 80 -1.90 10.53 1.33
N SER A 81 -1.34 11.10 0.25
CA SER A 81 -1.99 12.17 -0.51
C SER A 81 -3.31 11.79 -1.20
N GLN A 82 -3.62 10.50 -1.32
CA GLN A 82 -4.86 10.01 -1.92
C GLN A 82 -6.03 9.94 -0.92
N TYR A 83 -5.73 10.09 0.38
CA TYR A 83 -6.72 10.11 1.45
C TYR A 83 -7.21 11.54 1.73
N THR A 84 -8.38 11.69 2.36
CA THR A 84 -8.85 13.02 2.79
C THR A 84 -8.00 13.56 3.93
N PRO A 85 -7.96 14.89 4.17
CA PRO A 85 -7.18 15.46 5.27
C PRO A 85 -7.46 14.83 6.64
N GLU A 86 -8.72 14.45 6.90
CA GLU A 86 -9.12 13.77 8.13
C GLU A 86 -8.54 12.36 8.22
N GLU A 87 -8.60 11.59 7.13
CA GLU A 87 -8.00 10.25 7.05
C GLU A 87 -6.48 10.31 7.19
N GLN A 88 -5.83 11.31 6.56
CA GLN A 88 -4.39 11.53 6.68
C GLN A 88 -3.99 11.79 8.14
N ASP A 89 -4.70 12.65 8.86
CA ASP A 89 -4.46 12.92 10.28
C ASP A 89 -4.62 11.66 11.15
N GLN A 90 -5.62 10.82 10.87
CA GLN A 90 -5.79 9.54 11.59
C GLN A 90 -4.66 8.55 11.31
N ILE A 91 -4.22 8.42 10.05
CA ILE A 91 -3.08 7.58 9.65
C ILE A 91 -1.80 8.06 10.34
N GLU A 92 -1.54 9.37 10.33
CA GLU A 92 -0.38 9.97 10.98
C GLU A 92 -0.36 9.71 12.49
N LYS A 93 -1.52 9.83 13.16
CA LYS A 93 -1.66 9.49 14.58
C LYS A 93 -1.41 8.00 14.84
N PHE A 94 -1.95 7.12 14.00
CA PHE A 94 -1.71 5.67 14.09
C PHE A 94 -0.22 5.34 14.00
N VAL A 95 0.46 5.89 12.99
CA VAL A 95 1.90 5.71 12.75
C VAL A 95 2.70 6.27 13.92
N SER A 96 2.24 7.34 14.57
CA SER A 96 2.88 7.95 15.74
C SER A 96 2.61 7.22 17.06
N GLY A 97 1.86 6.12 17.07
CA GLY A 97 1.65 5.28 18.26
C GLY A 97 0.30 5.41 18.93
N ALA A 98 -0.65 6.18 18.37
CA ALA A 98 -1.99 6.29 18.95
C ALA A 98 -2.73 4.94 18.94
N ASN A 99 -3.63 4.78 19.92
CA ASN A 99 -4.41 3.55 20.09
C ASN A 99 -5.41 3.38 18.92
N PRO A 100 -5.37 2.27 18.16
CA PRO A 100 -6.28 2.02 17.04
C PRO A 100 -7.76 2.06 17.44
N GLU A 101 -8.10 1.58 18.64
CA GLU A 101 -9.47 1.57 19.13
C GLU A 101 -10.01 2.98 19.37
N GLU A 102 -9.15 3.93 19.74
CA GLU A 102 -9.52 5.33 19.91
C GLU A 102 -9.65 6.06 18.58
N LEU A 103 -8.74 5.79 17.64
CA LEU A 103 -8.80 6.34 16.29
C LEU A 103 -10.06 5.87 15.55
N GLY A 104 -10.41 4.60 15.70
CA GLY A 104 -11.58 4.01 15.06
C GLY A 104 -12.92 4.65 15.47
N LYS A 105 -13.03 5.21 16.69
CA LYS A 105 -14.27 5.84 17.18
C LYS A 105 -14.69 7.06 16.36
N ASN A 106 -13.72 7.79 15.81
CA ASN A 106 -13.94 9.00 15.03
C ASN A 106 -13.73 8.77 13.53
N PHE A 107 -13.55 7.51 13.12
CA PHE A 107 -13.31 7.18 11.73
C PHE A 107 -14.64 7.09 10.97
N THR A 108 -14.87 8.03 10.07
CA THR A 108 -16.04 8.00 9.18
C THR A 108 -15.79 6.98 8.07
N LEU A 109 -16.59 5.92 8.02
CA LEU A 109 -16.46 4.90 6.98
C LEU A 109 -16.86 5.48 5.61
N GLY A 110 -15.89 5.64 4.73
CA GLY A 110 -16.10 6.07 3.35
C GLY A 110 -15.96 4.91 2.35
N PRO A 111 -16.21 5.18 1.05
CA PRO A 111 -15.81 4.24 0.01
C PRO A 111 -14.30 4.01 0.08
N SER A 112 -13.88 2.75 -0.07
CA SER A 112 -12.47 2.37 -0.09
C SER A 112 -11.68 3.18 -1.13
N LEU A 113 -10.37 3.32 -0.91
CA LEU A 113 -9.51 4.03 -1.85
C LEU A 113 -9.62 3.48 -3.28
N GLY A 114 -9.59 2.15 -3.44
CA GLY A 114 -9.80 1.50 -4.73
C GLY A 114 -11.14 1.84 -5.38
N CYS A 115 -12.22 1.97 -4.58
CA CYS A 115 -13.51 2.43 -5.11
C CYS A 115 -13.45 3.90 -5.59
N ARG A 116 -12.74 4.78 -4.87
CA ARG A 116 -12.56 6.19 -5.28
C ARG A 116 -11.76 6.30 -6.57
N GLU A 117 -10.69 5.52 -6.69
CA GLU A 117 -9.87 5.45 -7.91
C GLU A 117 -10.70 4.99 -9.12
N GLU A 118 -11.47 3.92 -8.98
CA GLU A 118 -12.31 3.41 -10.06
C GLU A 118 -13.44 4.38 -10.41
N LEU A 119 -14.05 5.05 -9.43
CA LEU A 119 -15.05 6.09 -9.68
C LEU A 119 -14.46 7.26 -10.48
N CYS A 120 -13.24 7.67 -10.17
CA CYS A 120 -12.53 8.73 -10.91
C CYS A 120 -12.28 8.31 -12.37
N LYS A 121 -11.84 7.06 -12.60
CA LYS A 121 -11.66 6.50 -13.95
C LYS A 121 -12.97 6.44 -14.72
N LEU A 122 -14.07 6.05 -14.06
CA LEU A 122 -15.39 6.00 -14.68
C LEU A 122 -15.86 7.40 -15.10
N GLN A 123 -15.71 8.42 -14.24
CA GLN A 123 -16.07 9.80 -14.56
C GLN A 123 -15.29 10.37 -15.76
N GLN A 124 -14.06 9.89 -15.96
CA GLN A 124 -13.21 10.30 -17.08
C GLN A 124 -13.45 9.48 -18.36
N ALA A 125 -14.28 8.44 -18.33
CA ALA A 125 -14.57 7.63 -19.50
C ALA A 125 -15.51 8.38 -20.47
N ASP A 126 -15.10 8.49 -21.73
CA ASP A 126 -15.83 9.21 -22.80
C ASP A 126 -17.29 8.75 -22.99
N SER A 127 -17.56 7.47 -22.69
CA SER A 127 -18.89 6.87 -22.77
C SER A 127 -19.88 7.45 -21.77
N ILE A 128 -19.42 7.99 -20.63
CA ILE A 128 -20.30 8.65 -19.65
C ILE A 128 -20.63 10.08 -20.10
N PHE A 129 -19.67 10.81 -20.68
CA PHE A 129 -19.88 12.17 -21.20
C PHE A 129 -20.96 12.23 -22.30
N GLN A 130 -21.10 11.16 -23.09
CA GLN A 130 -22.09 11.09 -24.17
C GLN A 130 -23.53 10.88 -23.66
N ILE A 131 -23.73 10.25 -22.49
CA ILE A 131 -25.07 10.07 -21.89
C ILE A 131 -25.60 11.38 -21.31
N THR A 132 -24.72 12.25 -20.81
CA THR A 132 -25.09 13.56 -20.25
C THR A 132 -25.29 14.66 -21.29
N SER A 133 -25.08 14.39 -22.57
CA SER A 133 -25.26 15.38 -23.66
C SER A 133 -26.73 15.57 -24.09
N HIS A 134 -27.66 15.48 -23.14
CA HIS A 134 -29.05 15.90 -23.35
C HIS A 134 -29.27 17.22 -22.62
N SER A 135 -29.40 18.27 -23.42
CA SER A 135 -29.79 19.63 -23.06
C SER A 135 -31.15 19.67 -22.34
N GLY A 136 -31.16 19.35 -21.05
CA GLY A 136 -32.38 19.26 -20.24
C GLY A 136 -32.20 19.55 -18.75
N PHE A 137 -31.11 20.20 -18.34
CA PHE A 137 -30.93 20.68 -16.97
C PHE A 137 -31.13 22.21 -16.92
N GLN A 138 -32.35 22.66 -17.18
CA GLN A 138 -32.89 23.80 -16.46
C GLN A 138 -33.80 23.19 -15.39
N ASP A 139 -33.60 23.55 -14.13
CA ASP A 139 -34.32 23.06 -12.92
C ASP A 139 -33.76 21.84 -12.18
N ILE A 140 -32.48 21.90 -11.79
CA ILE A 140 -32.15 21.43 -10.44
C ILE A 140 -31.75 22.62 -9.59
N THR A 141 -32.76 23.20 -8.93
CA THR A 141 -32.57 24.00 -7.73
C THR A 141 -32.04 23.10 -6.63
N PRO A 142 -31.09 23.55 -5.78
CA PRO A 142 -30.57 22.74 -4.69
C PRO A 142 -31.65 22.60 -3.61
N ALA A 143 -32.40 21.49 -3.64
CA ALA A 143 -33.26 21.12 -2.53
C ALA A 143 -32.40 20.42 -1.46
N GLY A 144 -32.48 20.94 -0.24
CA GLY A 144 -31.66 20.56 0.90
C GLY A 144 -31.71 19.08 1.28
N GLN A 145 -30.67 18.71 2.03
CA GLN A 145 -30.51 17.50 2.85
C GLN A 145 -31.74 16.58 2.87
N SER A 146 -31.72 15.54 2.03
CA SER A 146 -32.64 14.42 2.11
C SER A 146 -31.84 13.15 2.38
N THR A 147 -31.97 12.64 3.60
CA THR A 147 -31.50 11.33 4.03
C THR A 147 -32.27 10.26 3.27
N MET A 148 -31.58 9.49 2.41
CA MET A 148 -32.16 8.30 1.76
C MET A 148 -31.78 7.02 2.54
N PRO A 149 -32.68 6.04 2.64
CA PRO A 149 -32.45 4.78 3.33
C PRO A 149 -31.62 3.78 2.50
N LEU A 150 -30.91 2.95 3.23
CA LEU A 150 -29.86 2.02 2.81
C LEU A 150 -30.43 0.68 2.31
N ASP A 151 -31.23 0.65 1.25
CA ASP A 151 -31.73 -0.60 0.67
C ASP A 151 -31.62 -0.56 -0.86
N GLY A 152 -30.45 -0.92 -1.41
CA GLY A 152 -30.32 -0.98 -2.88
C GLY A 152 -28.95 -1.27 -3.51
N ILE A 153 -27.90 -1.59 -2.76
CA ILE A 153 -26.54 -1.71 -3.32
C ILE A 153 -26.14 -3.16 -3.70
N SER A 154 -27.05 -4.13 -3.66
CA SER A 154 -26.68 -5.55 -3.81
C SER A 154 -26.28 -6.03 -5.21
N ASN A 155 -26.32 -5.22 -6.27
CA ASN A 155 -26.13 -5.73 -7.65
C ASN A 155 -24.99 -5.12 -8.48
N LEU A 156 -24.04 -4.40 -7.88
CA LEU A 156 -22.91 -3.78 -8.61
C LEU A 156 -21.52 -4.34 -8.22
N MET A 157 -21.43 -5.60 -7.77
CA MET A 157 -20.19 -6.19 -7.23
C MET A 157 -19.58 -7.31 -8.10
N SER A 158 -19.87 -7.37 -9.41
CA SER A 158 -19.38 -8.46 -10.26
C SER A 158 -18.59 -8.08 -11.51
N PHE A 159 -18.19 -6.82 -11.68
CA PHE A 159 -17.31 -6.45 -12.79
C PHE A 159 -16.01 -5.81 -12.31
N SER A 160 -14.91 -6.54 -12.58
CA SER A 160 -13.51 -6.08 -12.59
C SER A 160 -12.64 -6.21 -11.33
N VAL A 161 -12.85 -7.25 -10.51
CA VAL A 161 -11.86 -7.68 -9.49
C VAL A 161 -10.49 -8.05 -10.10
N ALA A 162 -10.46 -8.45 -11.38
CA ALA A 162 -9.25 -8.97 -12.01
C ALA A 162 -8.17 -7.91 -12.35
N LYS A 163 -8.53 -6.63 -12.56
CA LYS A 163 -7.56 -5.60 -13.00
C LYS A 163 -6.90 -4.84 -11.85
N THR A 164 -7.59 -4.67 -10.73
CA THR A 164 -7.03 -4.03 -9.53
C THR A 164 -6.13 -4.97 -8.75
N ALA A 165 -6.40 -6.27 -8.74
CA ALA A 165 -5.43 -7.28 -8.30
C ALA A 165 -4.12 -7.18 -9.09
N GLN A 166 -4.22 -7.00 -10.41
CA GLN A 166 -3.07 -6.93 -11.30
C GLN A 166 -2.16 -5.71 -11.03
N ALA A 167 -2.71 -4.53 -10.70
CA ALA A 167 -1.90 -3.35 -10.41
C ALA A 167 -1.22 -3.38 -9.03
N VAL A 168 -1.85 -4.02 -8.04
CA VAL A 168 -1.24 -4.27 -6.72
C VAL A 168 -0.17 -5.34 -6.83
N ASP A 169 -0.42 -6.38 -7.63
CA ASP A 169 0.56 -7.41 -7.97
C ASP A 169 1.76 -6.80 -8.72
N ASP A 170 1.53 -5.91 -9.70
CA ASP A 170 2.61 -5.24 -10.45
C ASP A 170 3.50 -4.36 -9.54
N TRP A 171 2.92 -3.69 -8.54
CA TRP A 171 3.68 -2.91 -7.56
C TRP A 171 4.48 -3.82 -6.61
N PHE A 172 3.84 -4.87 -6.10
CA PHE A 172 4.49 -5.83 -5.21
C PHE A 172 5.63 -6.54 -5.94
N ASP A 173 5.43 -6.95 -7.19
CA ASP A 173 6.46 -7.53 -8.06
C ASP A 173 7.59 -6.53 -8.33
N ASN A 174 7.30 -5.24 -8.52
CA ASN A 174 8.36 -4.22 -8.71
C ASN A 174 9.17 -3.98 -7.42
N ALA A 175 8.52 -3.96 -6.26
CA ALA A 175 9.19 -3.85 -4.96
C ALA A 175 10.06 -5.10 -4.67
N ILE A 176 9.53 -6.29 -4.98
CA ILE A 176 10.24 -7.57 -4.85
C ILE A 176 11.38 -7.65 -5.85
N ASN A 177 11.23 -7.16 -7.09
CA ASN A 177 12.30 -7.13 -8.08
C ASN A 177 13.42 -6.16 -7.69
N LYS A 178 13.10 -4.95 -7.19
CA LYS A 178 14.12 -4.03 -6.66
C LYS A 178 14.86 -4.60 -5.45
N LEU A 179 14.14 -5.32 -4.60
CA LEU A 179 14.73 -6.04 -3.48
C LEU A 179 15.58 -7.21 -3.97
N ALA A 180 15.13 -7.94 -5.00
CA ALA A 180 15.89 -9.02 -5.62
C ALA A 180 17.16 -8.50 -6.28
N ASP A 181 17.10 -7.40 -7.04
CA ASP A 181 18.26 -6.73 -7.63
C ASP A 181 19.28 -6.29 -6.56
N PHE A 182 18.80 -5.80 -5.42
CA PHE A 182 19.64 -5.47 -4.25
C PHE A 182 20.27 -6.72 -3.61
N LEU A 183 19.57 -7.86 -3.60
CA LEU A 183 20.06 -9.12 -3.05
C LEU A 183 21.01 -9.86 -4.01
N ASP A 184 20.85 -9.67 -5.33
CA ASP A 184 21.67 -10.29 -6.40
C ASP A 184 23.00 -9.55 -6.64
N ASP A 185 23.24 -8.41 -5.98
CA ASP A 185 24.54 -7.73 -5.96
C ASP A 185 25.59 -8.52 -5.14
N ARG A 186 26.03 -9.65 -5.69
CA ARG A 186 27.26 -10.41 -5.42
C ARG A 186 27.97 -10.54 -6.76
N LYS A 187 29.21 -10.13 -7.02
CA LYS A 187 30.39 -9.67 -6.26
C LYS A 187 31.30 -8.90 -7.25
N PRO A 188 32.24 -8.04 -6.80
CA PRO A 188 33.37 -7.64 -7.63
C PRO A 188 34.27 -8.86 -7.89
N ASP A 189 34.63 -9.05 -9.16
CA ASP A 189 35.62 -10.04 -9.58
C ASP A 189 36.97 -9.78 -8.88
N TYR A 190 37.43 -10.77 -8.11
CA TYR A 190 38.83 -10.94 -7.70
C TYR A 190 39.35 -12.26 -8.27
#